data_AF-A0A1C3NVV0-F1
#
_entry.id   AF-A0A1C3NVV0-F1
#
_cell.length_a   1.000
_cell.length_b   1.000
_cell.length_c   1.000
_cell.angle_alpha   90.00
_cell.angle_beta   90.00
_cell.angle_gamma   90.00
#
_symmetry.space_group_name_H-M   'P 1'
#
loop_
_entity.id
_entity.type
_entity.pdbx_description
1 polymer ?
#
loop_
_entity_poly.entity_id
_entity_poly.type
_entity_poly.pdbx_seq_one_letter_code
_entity_poly.pdbx_strand_id
1 'polypeptide(L)' 'MLVVAPFPRAGDYFDIAFDRRVVSASQGRKHGDLITVDLMTPAGRQVLRVPAAVRSEVARFIRALRSR' A
#
# COMPACT_ATOMS: atom_id res chain seq x y z
N MET A 1 22.26 0.39 4.22
CA MET A 1 21.76 -0.80 4.95
C MET A 1 20.42 -1.18 4.33
N LEU A 2 20.37 -2.32 3.64
CA LEU A 2 19.22 -2.73 2.82
C LEU A 2 18.31 -3.63 3.69
N VAL A 3 17.22 -3.08 4.22
CA VAL A 3 16.21 -3.89 4.92
C VAL A 3 15.26 -4.45 3.87
N VAL A 4 15.51 -5.70 3.47
CA VAL A 4 14.55 -6.50 2.72
C VAL A 4 13.45 -6.88 3.71
N ALA A 5 12.36 -6.12 3.73
CA ALA A 5 11.16 -6.59 4.41
C ALA A 5 10.71 -7.88 3.68
N PRO A 6 10.56 -9.02 4.39
CA PRO A 6 10.09 -10.25 3.80
C PRO A 6 8.70 -10.00 3.19
N PHE A 7 8.42 -10.67 2.06
CA PHE A 7 7.09 -10.65 1.46
C PHE A 7 6.03 -10.85 2.55
N PRO A 8 5.00 -9.99 2.65
CA PRO A 8 3.99 -10.12 3.68
C PRO A 8 3.30 -11.49 3.55
N ARG A 9 3.31 -12.25 4.63
CA ARG A 9 2.63 -13.55 4.74
C ARG A 9 1.19 -13.33 5.20
N ALA A 10 0.33 -14.32 4.98
CA ALA A 10 -1.02 -14.28 5.52
C ALA A 10 -0.95 -14.16 7.06
N GLY A 11 -1.45 -13.04 7.60
CA GLY A 11 -1.35 -12.71 9.03
C GLY A 11 -0.40 -11.56 9.36
N ASP A 12 0.33 -11.00 8.38
CA ASP A 12 1.11 -9.78 8.59
C ASP A 12 0.16 -8.57 8.64
N TYR A 13 -0.08 -8.07 9.85
CA TYR A 13 -0.80 -6.82 10.06
C TYR A 13 0.20 -5.67 9.88
N PHE A 14 -0.04 -4.83 8.87
CA PHE A 14 0.61 -3.53 8.80
C PHE A 14 -0.01 -2.65 9.87
N ASP A 15 0.76 -2.30 10.90
CA ASP A 15 0.46 -1.12 11.70
C ASP A 15 0.66 0.10 10.81
N ILE A 16 -0.39 0.48 10.08
CA ILE A 16 -0.49 1.82 9.50
C ILE A 16 -0.77 2.75 10.69
N ALA A 17 0.21 2.93 11.57
CA ALA A 17 0.18 3.92 12.66
C ALA A 17 0.34 5.35 12.14
N PHE A 18 0.17 5.55 10.83
CA PHE A 18 0.19 6.85 10.20
C PHE A 18 -1.24 7.25 9.89
N ASP A 19 -1.67 8.37 10.48
CA ASP A 19 -2.94 9.01 10.16
C ASP A 19 -3.10 9.08 8.64
N ARG A 20 -4.27 8.70 8.12
CA ARG A 20 -4.61 8.81 6.69
C ARG A 20 -4.40 10.22 6.13
N ARG A 21 -4.34 11.24 6.98
CA ARG A 21 -4.02 12.64 6.63
C ARG A 21 -2.56 12.84 6.22
N VAL A 22 -1.65 11.99 6.69
CA VAL A 22 -0.20 12.11 6.44
C VAL A 22 0.33 11.06 5.46
N VAL A 23 -0.55 10.17 4.96
CA VAL A 23 -0.22 9.14 3.97
C VAL A 23 -0.87 9.49 2.64
N SER A 24 -0.08 9.48 1.57
CA SER A 24 -0.62 9.57 0.20
C SER A 24 -0.26 8.35 -0.63
N ALA A 25 -1.11 8.01 -1.60
CA ALA A 25 -0.94 6.83 -2.44
C ALA A 25 -0.89 7.19 -3.92
N SER A 26 0.03 6.53 -4.64
CA SER A 26 0.09 6.57 -6.10
C SER A 26 -1.11 5.85 -6.74
N GLN A 27 -1.20 5.89 -8.07
CA GLN A 27 -2.10 4.98 -8.78
C GLN A 27 -1.55 3.56 -8.67
N GLY A 28 -2.39 2.61 -8.27
CA GLY A 28 -2.02 1.20 -8.24
C GLY A 28 -1.68 0.69 -9.64
N ARG A 29 -0.52 0.05 -9.78
CA ARG A 29 -0.03 -0.57 -11.02
C ARG A 29 -0.17 -2.08 -10.94
N LYS A 30 -0.87 -2.70 -11.89
CA LYS A 30 -0.98 -4.16 -11.98
C LYS A 30 0.27 -4.72 -12.66
N HIS A 31 0.86 -5.76 -12.08
CA HIS A 31 1.95 -6.56 -12.63
C HIS A 31 1.63 -8.04 -12.42
N GLY A 32 1.17 -8.72 -13.47
CA GLY A 32 0.65 -10.09 -13.37
C GLY A 32 -0.49 -10.20 -12.36
N ASP A 33 -0.32 -11.07 -11.37
CA ASP A 33 -1.29 -11.32 -10.30
C ASP A 33 -1.12 -10.41 -9.10
N LEU A 34 -0.30 -9.37 -9.21
CA LEU A 34 -0.07 -8.39 -8.14
C LEU A 34 -0.46 -6.98 -8.58
N ILE A 35 -0.89 -6.19 -7.62
CA ILE A 35 -1.03 -4.74 -7.71
C ILE A 35 -0.02 -4.13 -6.75
N THR A 36 0.75 -3.17 -7.26
CA THR A 36 1.73 -2.41 -6.49
C THR A 36 1.25 -0.98 -6.33
N VAL A 37 1.28 -0.45 -5.12
CA VAL A 37 0.94 0.93 -4.78
C VAL A 37 2.10 1.55 -4.02
N ASP A 38 2.59 2.69 -4.50
CA ASP A 38 3.56 3.47 -3.74
C ASP A 38 2.83 4.30 -2.70
N LEU A 39 3.25 4.19 -1.45
CA LEU A 39 2.75 4.96 -0.32
C LEU A 39 3.84 5.95 0.11
N MET A 40 3.50 7.22 0.17
CA MET A 40 4.35 8.24 0.80
C MET A 40 3.89 8.41 2.24
N THR A 41 4.77 8.10 3.18
CA THR A 41 4.54 8.22 4.63
C THR A 41 5.55 9.21 5.22
N PRO A 42 5.35 9.72 6.46
CA PRO A 42 6.36 10.53 7.15
C PRO A 42 7.71 9.83 7.33
N ALA A 43 7.72 8.50 7.43
CA ALA A 43 8.93 7.69 7.50
C ALA A 43 9.59 7.43 6.13
N GLY A 44 9.03 7.98 5.05
CA GLY A 44 9.51 7.82 3.68
C GLY A 44 8.59 6.99 2.79
N ARG A 45 9.10 6.65 1.60
CA ARG A 45 8.37 5.87 0.59
C ARG A 45 8.30 4.39 0.99
N GLN A 46 7.10 3.85 0.96
CA GLN A 46 6.81 2.43 1.16
C GLN A 46 6.07 1.86 -0.05
N VAL A 47 6.08 0.54 -0.20
CA VAL A 47 5.45 -0.14 -1.34
C VAL A 47 4.48 -1.20 -0.83
N LEU A 48 3.18 -0.97 -1.07
CA LEU A 48 2.13 -1.94 -0.81
C LEU A 48 1.99 -2.86 -2.03
N ARG A 49 2.13 -4.17 -1.80
CA ARG A 49 1.93 -5.21 -2.82
C ARG A 49 0.80 -6.12 -2.38
N VAL A 50 -0.20 -6.27 -3.24
CA VAL A 50 -1.40 -7.06 -2.94
C VAL A 50 -1.84 -7.86 -4.15
N PRO A 51 -2.57 -8.97 -3.97
CA PRO A 51 -3.11 -9.75 -5.09
C PRO A 51 -4.01 -8.91 -6.00
N ALA A 52 -3.97 -9.17 -7.31
CA ALA A 52 -4.84 -8.52 -8.29
C ALA A 52 -6.33 -8.84 -8.09
N ALA A 53 -6.64 -9.94 -7.38
CA ALA A 53 -8.00 -10.32 -7.00
C ALA A 53 -8.69 -9.28 -6.11
N VAL A 54 -7.93 -8.52 -5.30
CA VAL A 54 -8.47 -7.49 -4.39
C VAL A 54 -8.42 -6.07 -4.98
N ARG A 55 -8.48 -5.96 -6.31
CA ARG A 55 -8.35 -4.67 -7.02
C ARG A 55 -9.37 -3.64 -6.58
N SER A 56 -10.60 -4.08 -6.29
CA SER A 56 -11.70 -3.20 -5.88
C SER A 56 -11.43 -2.57 -4.51
N GLU A 57 -10.88 -3.35 -3.59
CA GLU A 57 -10.45 -2.93 -2.25
C GLU A 57 -9.29 -1.94 -2.35
N VAL A 58 -8.33 -2.21 -3.23
CA VAL A 58 -7.20 -1.29 -3.50
C VAL A 58 -7.70 0.05 -4.02
N ALA A 59 -8.63 0.04 -4.97
CA ALA A 59 -9.21 1.27 -5.51
C ALA A 59 -9.95 2.06 -4.41
N ARG A 60 -10.70 1.38 -3.53
CA ARG A 60 -11.38 1.99 -2.39
C ARG A 60 -10.39 2.60 -1.40
N PHE A 61 -9.32 1.89 -1.08
CA PHE A 61 -8.24 2.36 -0.22
C PHE A 61 -7.56 3.62 -0.78
N ILE A 62 -7.14 3.59 -2.05
CA ILE A 62 -6.52 4.75 -2.71
C ILE A 62 -7.49 5.94 -2.71
N ARG A 63 -8.78 5.70 -2.95
CA ARG A 63 -9.80 6.75 -2.89
C ARG A 63 -9.94 7.33 -1.48
N ALA A 64 -9.96 6.50 -0.44
CA ALA A 64 -10.07 6.94 0.95
C ALA A 64 -8.89 7.81 1.41
N LEU A 65 -7.71 7.61 0.82
CA LEU A 65 -6.53 8.47 1.03
C LEU A 65 -6.58 9.78 0.22
N ARG A 66 -7.43 9.87 -0.81
CA ARG A 66 -7.58 11.06 -1.67
C ARG A 66 -8.79 11.91 -1.29
N SER A 67 -9.87 11.29 -0.82
CA SER A 67 -11.08 11.98 -0.37
C SER A 67 -10.80 12.65 0.97
N ARG A 68 -10.41 13.91 0.89
CA ARG A 68 -10.62 14.89 1.96
C ARG A 68 -12.12 15.12 2.15
#